data_AF-A0A511YTE5-F1
#
_entry.id   AF-A0A511YTE5-F1
#
_cell.length_a   1.000
_cell.length_b   1.000
_cell.length_c   1.000
_cell.angle_alpha   90.00
_cell.angle_beta   90.00
_cell.angle_gamma   90.00
#
_symmetry.space_group_name_H-M   'P 1'
#
loop_
_entity.id
_entity.type
_entity.pdbx_description
1 polymer ?
#
loop_
_entity_poly.entity_id
_entity_poly.type
_entity_poly.pdbx_seq_one_letter_code
_entity_poly.pdbx_strand_id
1 'polypeptide(L)'
;MAADDARIDLTTADLRAVAGFAASCAREALEVVQVAGPDDERPRAAVELAQAFADGGARTAALREAAWAAQRAAHGARDAGDLAAAEAARAAMAAAGAAFLHPLAKSTQVRHLVGAAAHAARAFELAAGDDERIGYAHVVRARLLASPAVRVVLSRYPAAPGGGGRVGELARQLDTLLRRAEPPRSPRLLDADDVTWALQALVGVPSWSARVGDGTDLYLDLGGRAISSTGEVTGEFALAVDGGAWLVRRGDVVLGTSDGARGGLEQAADALRGLRVTGIGLSVDGRALRVELAGGTTLVVVPAPETELRRERWRLVLPDGFVILAGPGPLLRLVRADGLEPRTPEPEQ
;
A
#
# COMPACT_ATOMS: atom_id res chain seq x y z
N MET A 1 18.73 -30.15 11.86
CA MET A 1 19.62 -29.20 11.15
C MET A 1 20.20 -29.86 9.89
N ALA A 2 19.38 -30.12 8.86
CA ALA A 2 19.86 -30.60 7.57
C ALA A 2 18.76 -30.40 6.50
N ALA A 3 18.65 -29.19 5.97
CA ALA A 3 17.93 -28.88 4.71
C ALA A 3 18.28 -27.48 4.12
N ASP A 4 19.27 -26.76 4.67
CA ASP A 4 19.43 -25.31 4.43
C ASP A 4 20.29 -24.93 3.20
N ASP A 5 20.73 -25.89 2.38
CA ASP A 5 21.64 -25.62 1.26
C ASP A 5 21.19 -26.26 -0.06
N ALA A 6 19.94 -26.72 -0.13
CA ALA A 6 19.38 -27.26 -1.38
C ALA A 6 19.38 -26.18 -2.47
N ARG A 7 19.84 -26.54 -3.67
CA ARG A 7 19.80 -25.65 -4.83
C ARG A 7 18.36 -25.50 -5.31
N ILE A 8 17.90 -24.26 -5.42
CA ILE A 8 16.58 -23.91 -5.93
C ILE A 8 16.70 -23.58 -7.42
N ASP A 9 15.69 -23.93 -8.21
CA ASP A 9 15.57 -23.41 -9.57
C ASP A 9 15.16 -21.93 -9.55
N LEU A 10 16.01 -21.09 -10.13
CA LEU A 10 15.82 -19.64 -10.16
C LEU A 10 16.19 -19.14 -11.55
N THR A 11 15.17 -18.79 -12.32
CA THR A 11 15.31 -18.30 -13.69
C THR A 11 15.64 -16.80 -13.70
N THR A 12 16.07 -16.28 -14.86
CA THR A 12 16.20 -14.83 -15.04
C THR A 12 14.85 -14.12 -14.90
N ALA A 13 13.74 -14.76 -15.31
CA ALA A 13 12.40 -14.21 -15.14
C ALA A 13 12.03 -14.08 -13.65
N ASP A 14 12.38 -15.08 -12.83
CA ASP A 14 12.20 -15.02 -11.37
C ASP A 14 12.97 -13.84 -10.77
N LEU A 15 14.25 -13.68 -11.14
CA LEU A 15 15.09 -12.58 -10.67
C LEU A 15 14.53 -11.21 -11.07
N ARG A 16 13.97 -11.09 -12.28
CA ARG A 16 13.33 -9.87 -12.76
C ARG A 16 12.07 -9.54 -11.98
N ALA A 17 11.24 -10.54 -11.69
CA ALA A 17 10.04 -10.35 -10.87
C ALA A 17 10.38 -9.85 -9.46
N VAL A 18 11.40 -10.45 -8.82
CA VAL A 18 11.87 -10.02 -7.50
C VAL A 18 12.50 -8.63 -7.54
N ALA A 19 13.32 -8.32 -8.55
CA ALA A 19 13.94 -7.01 -8.70
C ALA A 19 12.90 -5.91 -8.96
N GLY A 20 11.90 -6.16 -9.81
CA GLY A 20 10.81 -5.21 -10.07
C GLY A 20 9.99 -4.95 -8.81
N PHE A 21 9.66 -5.98 -8.05
CA PHE A 21 8.99 -5.85 -6.76
C PHE A 21 9.80 -5.00 -5.77
N ALA A 22 11.09 -5.30 -5.62
CA ALA A 22 11.98 -4.58 -4.73
C ALA A 22 12.16 -3.10 -5.17
N ALA A 23 12.24 -2.85 -6.48
CA ALA A 23 12.31 -1.51 -7.05
C ALA A 23 11.02 -0.71 -6.76
N SER A 24 9.84 -1.30 -6.95
CA SER A 24 8.57 -0.65 -6.62
C SER A 24 8.49 -0.26 -5.14
N CYS A 25 8.88 -1.16 -4.24
CA CYS A 25 8.88 -0.88 -2.81
C CYS A 25 9.90 0.22 -2.42
N ALA A 26 11.11 0.19 -2.98
CA ALA A 26 12.13 1.19 -2.68
C ALA A 26 11.82 2.57 -3.30
N ARG A 27 11.11 2.60 -4.44
CA ARG A 27 10.74 3.83 -5.14
C ARG A 27 9.86 4.73 -4.29
N GLU A 28 8.93 4.16 -3.51
CA GLU A 28 8.09 4.95 -2.60
C GLU A 28 8.95 5.74 -1.59
N ALA A 29 10.01 5.12 -1.06
CA ALA A 29 10.87 5.74 -0.05
C ALA A 29 11.83 6.81 -0.61
N LEU A 30 11.94 6.96 -1.94
CA LEU A 30 12.83 7.98 -2.54
C LEU A 30 12.40 9.41 -2.17
N GLU A 31 11.12 9.65 -1.89
CA GLU A 31 10.64 10.96 -1.41
C GLU A 31 11.33 11.35 -0.09
N VAL A 32 11.57 10.38 0.80
CA VAL A 32 12.23 10.61 2.11
C VAL A 32 13.68 11.10 1.91
N VAL A 33 14.41 10.52 0.96
CA VAL A 33 15.78 10.94 0.64
C VAL A 33 15.79 12.35 0.03
N GLN A 34 14.85 12.66 -0.86
CA GLN A 34 14.80 13.93 -1.56
C GLN A 34 14.52 15.11 -0.63
N VAL A 35 13.75 14.90 0.42
CA VAL A 35 13.50 15.92 1.46
C VAL A 35 14.76 16.21 2.28
N ALA A 36 15.56 15.18 2.56
CA ALA A 36 16.77 15.29 3.39
C ALA A 36 18.00 15.83 2.63
N GLY A 37 18.12 15.51 1.34
CA GLY A 37 19.26 15.84 0.51
C GLY A 37 18.92 15.73 -0.98
N PRO A 38 18.41 16.80 -1.62
CA PRO A 38 17.84 16.72 -2.97
C PRO A 38 18.86 16.32 -4.06
N ASP A 39 20.16 16.52 -3.79
CA ASP A 39 21.24 16.33 -4.76
C ASP A 39 21.89 14.93 -4.73
N ASP A 40 21.54 14.06 -3.77
CA ASP A 40 22.10 12.70 -3.74
C ASP A 40 21.34 11.75 -4.68
N GLU A 41 21.85 11.63 -5.90
CA GLU A 41 21.24 10.77 -6.93
C GLU A 41 21.49 9.27 -6.71
N ARG A 42 22.39 8.88 -5.80
CA ARG A 42 22.82 7.47 -5.68
C ARG A 42 21.67 6.50 -5.36
N PRO A 43 20.74 6.81 -4.42
CA PRO A 43 19.58 5.94 -4.18
C PRO A 43 18.64 5.86 -5.39
N ARG A 44 18.37 6.98 -6.08
CA ARG A 44 17.51 7.00 -7.27
C ARG A 44 18.10 6.13 -8.39
N ALA A 45 19.39 6.29 -8.68
CA ALA A 45 20.09 5.52 -9.69
C ALA A 45 20.05 4.00 -9.40
N ALA A 46 20.15 3.59 -8.13
CA ALA A 46 20.05 2.17 -7.75
C ALA A 46 18.66 1.59 -8.02
N VAL A 47 17.58 2.33 -7.70
CA VAL A 47 16.20 1.93 -7.99
C VAL A 47 15.94 1.87 -9.49
N GLU A 48 16.43 2.85 -10.25
CA GLU A 48 16.27 2.90 -11.71
C GLU A 48 16.99 1.74 -12.41
N LEU A 49 18.20 1.40 -11.98
CA LEU A 49 18.91 0.23 -12.52
C LEU A 49 18.23 -1.09 -12.16
N ALA A 50 17.67 -1.21 -10.95
CA ALA A 50 16.88 -2.38 -10.55
C ALA A 50 15.64 -2.53 -11.44
N GLN A 51 14.93 -1.43 -11.70
CA GLN A 51 13.78 -1.39 -12.61
C GLN A 51 14.19 -1.75 -14.05
N ALA A 52 15.27 -1.16 -14.57
CA ALA A 52 15.74 -1.46 -15.92
C ALA A 52 16.09 -2.95 -16.11
N PHE A 53 16.64 -3.59 -15.08
CA PHE A 53 16.85 -5.05 -15.11
C PHE A 53 15.52 -5.81 -15.13
N ALA A 54 14.56 -5.42 -14.28
CA ALA A 54 13.22 -6.01 -14.25
C ALA A 54 12.50 -5.92 -15.61
N ASP A 55 12.66 -4.79 -16.31
CA ASP A 55 12.02 -4.49 -17.59
C ASP A 55 12.68 -5.20 -18.79
N GLY A 56 13.67 -6.08 -18.56
CA GLY A 56 14.32 -6.86 -19.61
C GLY A 56 15.79 -6.54 -19.85
N GLY A 57 16.34 -5.56 -19.11
CA GLY A 57 17.75 -5.22 -19.16
C GLY A 57 18.68 -6.36 -18.76
N ALA A 58 19.98 -6.17 -19.06
CA ALA A 58 21.02 -7.11 -18.67
C ALA A 58 21.37 -6.97 -17.18
N ARG A 59 21.71 -8.10 -16.55
CA ARG A 59 22.28 -8.08 -15.19
C ARG A 59 23.76 -7.71 -15.25
N THR A 60 24.07 -6.43 -15.06
CA THR A 60 25.43 -5.88 -15.24
C THR A 60 26.14 -5.57 -13.93
N ALA A 61 27.44 -5.25 -14.01
CA ALA A 61 28.21 -4.75 -12.87
C ALA A 61 27.67 -3.41 -12.33
N ALA A 62 26.99 -2.61 -13.16
CA ALA A 62 26.42 -1.33 -12.77
C ALA A 62 25.40 -1.47 -11.63
N LEU A 63 24.61 -2.55 -11.59
CA LEU A 63 23.69 -2.83 -10.47
C LEU A 63 24.45 -2.98 -9.14
N ARG A 64 25.60 -3.66 -9.16
CA ARG A 64 26.41 -3.87 -7.95
C ARG A 64 27.06 -2.58 -7.50
N GLU A 65 27.59 -1.80 -8.43
CA GLU A 65 28.16 -0.49 -8.12
C GLU A 65 27.11 0.48 -7.56
N ALA A 66 25.91 0.49 -8.13
CA ALA A 66 24.80 1.30 -7.64
C ALA A 66 24.32 0.86 -6.26
N ALA A 67 24.25 -0.45 -5.98
CA ALA A 67 23.94 -0.95 -4.64
C ALA A 67 24.96 -0.45 -3.60
N TRP A 68 26.26 -0.49 -3.91
CA TRP A 68 27.30 0.04 -3.03
C TRP A 68 27.26 1.57 -2.91
N ALA A 69 26.93 2.28 -3.99
CA ALA A 69 26.75 3.72 -3.95
C ALA A 69 25.57 4.13 -3.05
N ALA A 70 24.44 3.43 -3.14
CA ALA A 70 23.30 3.62 -2.24
C ALA A 70 23.64 3.26 -0.79
N GLN A 71 24.46 2.22 -0.55
CA GLN A 71 24.94 1.93 0.80
C GLN A 71 25.82 3.04 1.37
N ARG A 72 26.67 3.67 0.55
CA ARG A 72 27.46 4.84 0.96
C ARG A 72 26.57 6.06 1.25
N ALA A 73 25.52 6.27 0.47
CA ALA A 73 24.51 7.29 0.76
C ALA A 73 23.82 7.04 2.10
N ALA A 74 23.45 5.78 2.39
CA ALA A 74 22.86 5.40 3.66
C ALA A 74 23.78 5.68 4.86
N HIS A 75 25.09 5.40 4.73
CA HIS A 75 26.05 5.76 5.77
C HIS A 75 26.16 7.28 5.95
N GLY A 76 26.26 8.04 4.87
CA GLY A 76 26.32 9.50 4.93
C GLY A 76 25.10 10.12 5.61
N ALA A 77 23.89 9.68 5.25
CA ALA A 77 22.65 10.13 5.88
C ALA A 77 22.61 9.81 7.38
N ARG A 78 22.98 8.59 7.75
CA ARG A 78 23.05 8.18 9.16
C ARG A 78 24.06 9.02 9.95
N ASP A 79 25.24 9.26 9.38
CA ASP A 79 26.29 10.02 10.04
C ASP A 79 25.91 11.51 10.17
N ALA A 80 25.01 12.01 9.31
CA ALA A 80 24.35 13.31 9.43
C ALA A 80 23.15 13.32 10.40
N GLY A 81 22.83 12.19 11.03
CA GLY A 81 21.72 12.05 11.99
C GLY A 81 20.36 11.77 11.35
N ASP A 82 20.27 11.65 10.03
CA ASP A 82 19.01 11.36 9.32
C ASP A 82 18.83 9.85 9.14
N LEU A 83 18.18 9.24 10.13
CA LEU A 83 17.91 7.80 10.13
C LEU A 83 16.86 7.41 9.08
N ALA A 84 15.90 8.28 8.78
CA ALA A 84 14.85 7.98 7.80
C ALA A 84 15.44 7.91 6.38
N ALA A 85 16.25 8.91 6.01
CA ALA A 85 16.96 8.92 4.73
C ALA A 85 17.98 7.77 4.64
N ALA A 86 18.63 7.40 5.75
CA ALA A 86 19.53 6.26 5.78
C ALA A 86 18.82 4.93 5.44
N GLU A 87 17.63 4.71 6.00
CA GLU A 87 16.83 3.50 5.72
C GLU A 87 16.24 3.52 4.30
N ALA A 88 15.83 4.68 3.79
CA ALA A 88 15.39 4.82 2.41
C ALA A 88 16.53 4.49 1.41
N ALA A 89 17.75 4.93 1.69
CA ALA A 89 18.93 4.57 0.89
C ALA A 89 19.28 3.08 1.00
N ARG A 90 19.06 2.43 2.16
CA ARG A 90 19.18 0.96 2.28
C ARG A 90 18.11 0.23 1.48
N ALA A 91 16.89 0.77 1.39
CA ALA A 91 15.84 0.20 0.54
C ALA A 91 16.27 0.18 -0.94
N ALA A 92 16.85 1.29 -1.41
CA ALA A 92 17.42 1.39 -2.76
C ALA A 92 18.59 0.41 -2.99
N MET A 93 19.48 0.28 -2.00
CA MET A 93 20.56 -0.72 -2.04
C MET A 93 20.01 -2.14 -2.16
N ALA A 94 18.99 -2.48 -1.35
CA ALA A 94 18.34 -3.78 -1.38
C ALA A 94 17.63 -4.06 -2.71
N ALA A 95 17.03 -3.03 -3.34
CA ALA A 95 16.41 -3.15 -4.66
C ALA A 95 17.43 -3.53 -5.75
N ALA A 96 18.58 -2.84 -5.82
CA ALA A 96 19.65 -3.22 -6.75
C ALA A 96 20.27 -4.58 -6.41
N GLY A 97 20.37 -4.91 -5.11
CA GLY A 97 20.85 -6.20 -4.61
C GLY A 97 19.93 -7.38 -4.92
N ALA A 98 18.63 -7.15 -5.15
CA ALA A 98 17.64 -8.19 -5.42
C ALA A 98 17.94 -8.99 -6.70
N ALA A 99 18.58 -8.36 -7.69
CA ALA A 99 19.02 -9.01 -8.94
C ALA A 99 20.07 -10.13 -8.72
N PHE A 100 20.65 -10.19 -7.52
CA PHE A 100 21.68 -11.15 -7.11
C PHE A 100 21.18 -12.15 -6.07
N LEU A 101 19.86 -12.33 -5.93
CA LEU A 101 19.29 -13.40 -5.13
C LEU A 101 19.94 -14.76 -5.49
N HIS A 102 20.48 -15.44 -4.48
CA HIS A 102 21.17 -16.71 -4.70
C HIS A 102 20.20 -17.89 -4.72
N PRO A 103 20.40 -18.88 -5.62
CA PRO A 103 19.58 -20.09 -5.73
C PRO A 103 19.89 -21.12 -4.62
N LEU A 104 19.91 -20.67 -3.37
CA LEU A 104 20.19 -21.47 -2.18
C LEU A 104 19.00 -21.36 -1.24
N ALA A 105 18.43 -22.49 -0.83
CA ALA A 105 17.32 -22.57 0.12
C ALA A 105 17.73 -22.15 1.55
N LYS A 106 18.21 -20.92 1.70
CA LYS A 106 18.67 -20.30 2.95
C LYS A 106 17.73 -19.20 3.36
N SER A 107 17.31 -19.21 4.61
CA SER A 107 16.50 -18.14 5.20
C SER A 107 17.13 -16.76 5.00
N THR A 108 18.46 -16.64 5.07
CA THR A 108 19.16 -15.37 4.86
C THR A 108 18.95 -14.75 3.48
N GLN A 109 18.60 -15.56 2.47
CA GLN A 109 18.29 -15.09 1.11
C GLN A 109 16.95 -14.38 1.02
N VAL A 110 16.02 -14.63 1.95
CA VAL A 110 14.71 -13.96 2.00
C VAL A 110 14.87 -12.44 2.07
N ARG A 111 15.95 -11.95 2.67
CA ARG A 111 16.25 -10.51 2.73
C ARG A 111 16.45 -9.86 1.35
N HIS A 112 16.89 -10.61 0.34
CA HIS A 112 16.96 -10.10 -1.04
C HIS A 112 15.57 -9.95 -1.68
N LEU A 113 14.54 -10.64 -1.17
CA LEU A 113 13.17 -10.52 -1.64
C LEU A 113 12.39 -9.42 -0.91
N VAL A 114 12.43 -9.43 0.42
CA VAL A 114 11.58 -8.56 1.25
C VAL A 114 12.32 -7.36 1.86
N GLY A 115 13.66 -7.32 1.74
CA GLY A 115 14.49 -6.32 2.43
C GLY A 115 14.26 -4.89 1.94
N ALA A 116 14.04 -4.70 0.63
CA ALA A 116 13.73 -3.37 0.10
C ALA A 116 12.45 -2.79 0.71
N ALA A 117 11.39 -3.60 0.80
CA ALA A 117 10.14 -3.21 1.44
C ALA A 117 10.30 -2.97 2.95
N ALA A 118 11.05 -3.81 3.65
CA ALA A 118 11.28 -3.65 5.09
C ALA A 118 12.06 -2.37 5.42
N HIS A 119 13.08 -2.04 4.64
CA HIS A 119 13.83 -0.78 4.77
C HIS A 119 12.98 0.43 4.39
N ALA A 120 12.16 0.33 3.33
CA ALA A 120 11.23 1.40 2.95
C ALA A 120 10.21 1.67 4.06
N ALA A 121 9.58 0.62 4.60
CA ALA A 121 8.66 0.73 5.74
C ALA A 121 9.34 1.39 6.94
N ARG A 122 10.58 0.99 7.28
CA ARG A 122 11.33 1.61 8.37
C ARG A 122 11.63 3.09 8.13
N ALA A 123 11.95 3.47 6.89
CA ALA A 123 12.17 4.87 6.54
C ALA A 123 10.92 5.73 6.80
N PHE A 124 9.74 5.22 6.44
CA PHE A 124 8.48 5.91 6.70
C PHE A 124 8.08 5.96 8.18
N GLU A 125 8.32 4.89 8.95
CA GLU A 125 8.15 4.92 10.42
C GLU A 125 8.96 6.08 11.03
N LEU A 126 10.24 6.14 10.68
CA LEU A 126 11.16 7.16 11.20
C LEU A 126 10.76 8.58 10.77
N ALA A 127 10.38 8.76 9.51
CA ALA A 127 9.90 10.05 9.00
C ALA A 127 8.62 10.51 9.71
N ALA A 128 7.81 9.57 10.21
CA ALA A 128 6.60 9.82 10.97
C ALA A 128 6.82 9.89 12.50
N GLY A 129 8.07 10.05 12.96
CA GLY A 129 8.38 10.14 14.39
C GLY A 129 8.38 8.79 15.11
N ASP A 130 8.81 7.74 14.41
CA ASP A 130 8.88 6.36 14.90
C ASP A 130 7.51 5.69 15.12
N ASP A 131 6.49 6.11 14.36
CA ASP A 131 5.14 5.53 14.42
C ASP A 131 5.09 4.17 13.70
N GLU A 132 5.12 3.10 14.49
CA GLU A 132 5.07 1.71 14.03
C GLU A 132 3.86 1.39 13.13
N ARG A 133 2.74 2.12 13.27
CA ARG A 133 1.54 1.90 12.46
C ARG A 133 1.78 2.25 10.99
N ILE A 134 2.64 3.25 10.74
CA ILE A 134 3.04 3.65 9.38
C ILE A 134 3.89 2.55 8.73
N GLY A 135 4.83 1.96 9.47
CA GLY A 135 5.65 0.87 8.93
C GLY A 135 4.83 -0.36 8.62
N TYR A 136 3.91 -0.73 9.50
CA TYR A 136 2.99 -1.83 9.23
C TYR A 136 2.12 -1.54 8.00
N ALA A 137 1.56 -0.33 7.88
CA ALA A 137 0.81 0.09 6.69
C ALA A 137 1.63 -0.09 5.39
N HIS A 138 2.90 0.30 5.39
CA HIS A 138 3.78 0.09 4.23
C HIS A 138 4.13 -1.38 3.98
N VAL A 139 4.27 -2.21 5.03
CA VAL A 139 4.39 -3.67 4.87
C VAL A 139 3.15 -4.25 4.20
N VAL A 140 1.95 -3.77 4.57
CA VAL A 140 0.70 -4.17 3.92
C VAL A 140 0.67 -3.71 2.46
N ARG A 141 1.04 -2.47 2.15
CA ARG A 141 1.11 -2.00 0.75
C ARG A 141 2.12 -2.80 -0.08
N ALA A 142 3.28 -3.11 0.48
CA ALA A 142 4.26 -3.97 -0.18
C ALA A 142 3.70 -5.37 -0.49
N ARG A 143 2.78 -5.92 0.33
CA ARG A 143 2.08 -7.16 -0.03
C ARG A 143 1.27 -7.00 -1.32
N LEU A 144 0.60 -5.87 -1.52
CA LEU A 144 -0.24 -5.59 -2.70
C LEU A 144 0.60 -5.43 -3.98
N LEU A 145 1.84 -4.93 -3.86
CA LEU A 145 2.78 -4.81 -4.98
C LEU A 145 3.39 -6.16 -5.43
N ALA A 146 3.28 -7.21 -4.62
CA ALA A 146 3.92 -8.49 -4.91
C ALA A 146 3.12 -9.32 -5.92
N SER A 147 3.66 -9.48 -7.12
CA SER A 147 3.06 -10.33 -8.15
C SER A 147 3.01 -11.81 -7.73
N PRO A 148 2.15 -12.64 -8.37
CA PRO A 148 2.13 -14.08 -8.13
C PRO A 148 3.51 -14.74 -8.30
N ALA A 149 4.33 -14.27 -9.25
CA ALA A 149 5.68 -14.76 -9.46
C ALA A 149 6.58 -14.53 -8.24
N VAL A 150 6.51 -13.36 -7.58
CA VAL A 150 7.27 -13.06 -6.35
C VAL A 150 6.92 -14.05 -5.25
N ARG A 151 5.63 -14.37 -5.07
CA ARG A 151 5.17 -15.34 -4.07
C ARG A 151 5.65 -16.75 -4.37
N VAL A 152 5.63 -17.14 -5.65
CA VAL A 152 6.14 -18.43 -6.12
C VAL A 152 7.64 -18.55 -5.89
N VAL A 153 8.42 -17.48 -6.09
CA VAL A 153 9.86 -17.50 -5.77
C VAL A 153 10.06 -17.58 -4.27
N LEU A 154 9.35 -16.76 -3.48
CA LEU A 154 9.46 -16.75 -2.02
C LEU A 154 9.13 -18.11 -1.39
N SER A 155 8.12 -18.82 -1.91
CA SER A 155 7.72 -20.13 -1.38
C SER A 155 8.80 -21.21 -1.54
N ARG A 156 9.77 -21.01 -2.43
CA ARG A 156 10.93 -21.92 -2.59
C ARG A 156 11.97 -21.73 -1.47
N TYR A 157 11.97 -20.61 -0.75
CA TYR A 157 12.90 -20.35 0.36
C TYR A 157 12.27 -20.66 1.73
N PRO A 158 13.08 -21.05 2.74
CA PRO A 158 12.65 -21.09 4.13
C PRO A 158 12.07 -19.75 4.61
N ALA A 159 11.36 -19.76 5.73
CA ALA A 159 10.84 -18.54 6.35
C ALA A 159 11.96 -17.54 6.68
N ALA A 160 11.61 -16.25 6.72
CA ALA A 160 12.56 -15.19 7.06
C ALA A 160 13.20 -15.45 8.44
N PRO A 161 14.53 -15.24 8.58
CA PRO A 161 15.24 -15.55 9.82
C PRO A 161 14.90 -14.57 10.95
N GLY A 162 15.11 -15.01 12.18
CA GLY A 162 15.06 -14.14 13.36
C GLY A 162 16.19 -13.10 13.36
N GLY A 163 16.07 -12.09 14.24
CA GLY A 163 17.04 -11.00 14.40
C GLY A 163 16.82 -9.82 13.44
N GLY A 164 17.83 -8.96 13.30
CA GLY A 164 17.80 -7.79 12.39
C GLY A 164 17.07 -6.54 12.91
N GLY A 165 16.74 -6.50 14.21
CA GLY A 165 16.03 -5.36 14.83
C GLY A 165 14.67 -5.09 14.17
N ARG A 166 14.24 -3.83 14.18
CA ARG A 166 12.94 -3.40 13.65
C ARG A 166 12.77 -3.73 12.16
N VAL A 167 13.80 -3.54 11.34
CA VAL A 167 13.76 -3.93 9.91
C VAL A 167 13.56 -5.43 9.76
N GLY A 168 14.20 -6.24 10.60
CA GLY A 168 13.98 -7.69 10.63
C GLY A 168 12.56 -8.10 11.00
N GLU A 169 11.91 -7.36 11.91
CA GLU A 169 10.50 -7.56 12.25
C GLU A 169 9.58 -7.26 11.05
N LEU A 170 9.75 -6.10 10.42
CA LEU A 170 8.99 -5.71 9.23
C LEU A 170 9.17 -6.72 8.08
N ALA A 171 10.40 -7.22 7.88
CA ALA A 171 10.69 -8.27 6.90
C ALA A 171 9.95 -9.58 7.20
N ARG A 172 9.87 -10.00 8.47
CA ARG A 172 9.12 -11.20 8.88
C ARG A 172 7.61 -11.02 8.77
N GLN A 173 7.10 -9.82 9.06
CA GLN A 173 5.69 -9.49 8.84
C GLN A 173 5.33 -9.61 7.36
N LEU A 174 6.13 -9.02 6.47
CA LEU A 174 5.92 -9.15 5.02
C LEU A 174 6.05 -10.59 4.53
N ASP A 175 7.08 -11.34 4.97
CA ASP A 175 7.24 -12.76 4.62
C ASP A 175 5.99 -13.58 5.01
N THR A 176 5.45 -13.34 6.21
CA THR A 176 4.22 -13.98 6.69
C THR A 176 3.03 -13.62 5.80
N LEU A 177 2.83 -12.33 5.47
CA LEU A 177 1.74 -11.88 4.62
C LEU A 177 1.83 -12.46 3.20
N LEU A 178 3.03 -12.51 2.62
CA LEU A 178 3.25 -13.03 1.27
C LEU A 178 2.95 -14.53 1.15
N ARG A 179 3.21 -15.27 2.23
CA ARG A 179 2.98 -16.71 2.36
C ARG A 179 1.55 -17.10 2.70
N ARG A 180 0.72 -16.18 3.20
CA ARG A 180 -0.72 -16.44 3.37
C ARG A 180 -1.34 -16.80 2.02
N ALA A 181 -2.23 -17.79 2.03
CA ALA A 181 -2.99 -18.21 0.85
C ALA A 181 -3.78 -17.01 0.31
N GLU A 182 -3.92 -16.95 -1.02
CA GLU A 182 -4.83 -15.97 -1.63
C GLU A 182 -6.27 -16.31 -1.20
N PRO A 183 -7.10 -15.32 -0.83
CA PRO A 183 -8.47 -15.63 -0.44
C PRO A 183 -9.20 -16.34 -1.60
N PRO A 184 -10.08 -17.31 -1.28
CA PRO A 184 -10.80 -18.09 -2.30
C PRO A 184 -11.67 -17.19 -3.20
N ARG A 185 -11.97 -17.66 -4.42
CA ARG A 185 -12.78 -16.95 -5.43
C ARG A 185 -14.24 -16.66 -5.04
N SER A 186 -14.70 -17.17 -3.89
CA SER A 186 -16.05 -16.95 -3.37
C SER A 186 -16.07 -15.73 -2.44
N PRO A 187 -17.15 -14.92 -2.40
CA PRO A 187 -17.30 -13.86 -1.41
C PRO A 187 -17.10 -14.43 0.00
N ARG A 188 -16.05 -13.98 0.69
CA ARG A 188 -15.78 -14.38 2.07
C ARG A 188 -16.26 -13.25 2.99
N LEU A 189 -16.90 -13.64 4.09
CA LEU A 189 -17.09 -12.77 5.24
C LEU A 189 -15.71 -12.39 5.78
N LEU A 190 -15.41 -11.10 5.80
CA LEU A 190 -14.16 -10.64 6.40
C LEU A 190 -14.26 -10.77 7.92
N ASP A 191 -13.21 -11.31 8.54
CA ASP A 191 -13.01 -11.11 9.97
C ASP A 191 -12.42 -9.72 10.24
N ALA A 192 -12.43 -9.30 11.50
CA ALA A 192 -11.99 -7.96 11.88
C ALA A 192 -10.51 -7.70 11.53
N ASP A 193 -9.68 -8.74 11.47
CA ASP A 193 -8.25 -8.62 11.19
C ASP A 193 -8.01 -8.38 9.69
N ASP A 194 -8.73 -9.08 8.81
CA ASP A 194 -8.67 -8.87 7.36
C ASP A 194 -9.08 -7.43 6.97
N VAL A 195 -10.09 -6.89 7.63
CA VAL A 195 -10.54 -5.51 7.41
C VAL A 195 -9.53 -4.51 7.95
N THR A 196 -9.07 -4.71 9.19
CA THR A 196 -8.09 -3.83 9.83
C THR A 196 -6.81 -3.75 8.99
N TRP A 197 -6.36 -4.88 8.46
CA TRP A 197 -5.24 -4.98 7.54
C TRP A 197 -5.41 -4.09 6.30
N ALA A 198 -6.50 -4.26 5.55
CA ALA A 198 -6.72 -3.53 4.30
C ALA A 198 -6.88 -2.02 4.53
N LEU A 199 -7.54 -1.64 5.63
CA LEU A 199 -7.69 -0.24 5.98
C LEU A 199 -6.36 0.37 6.43
N GLN A 200 -5.53 -0.35 7.19
CA GLN A 200 -4.21 0.16 7.57
C GLN A 200 -3.33 0.49 6.36
N ALA A 201 -3.51 -0.19 5.22
CA ALA A 201 -2.84 0.14 3.95
C ALA A 201 -3.08 1.58 3.47
N LEU A 202 -4.19 2.21 3.89
CA LEU A 202 -4.51 3.58 3.53
C LEU A 202 -3.75 4.63 4.35
N VAL A 203 -3.16 4.28 5.49
CA VAL A 203 -2.47 5.26 6.32
C VAL A 203 -1.19 5.75 5.62
N GLY A 204 -0.99 7.06 5.60
CA GLY A 204 0.10 7.75 4.90
C GLY A 204 -0.22 8.06 3.42
N VAL A 205 -1.29 7.50 2.87
CA VAL A 205 -1.65 7.61 1.45
C VAL A 205 -2.29 8.98 1.17
N PRO A 206 -1.84 9.72 0.13
CA PRO A 206 -2.43 11.01 -0.23
C PRO A 206 -3.76 10.82 -0.98
N SER A 207 -4.75 11.65 -0.67
CA SER A 207 -5.93 11.86 -1.52
C SER A 207 -5.59 12.89 -2.58
N TRP A 208 -5.54 12.50 -3.85
CA TRP A 208 -5.27 13.44 -4.95
C TRP A 208 -6.55 13.85 -5.69
N SER A 209 -7.64 13.10 -5.53
CA SER A 209 -8.97 13.46 -6.03
C SER A 209 -10.01 13.15 -4.97
N ALA A 210 -10.97 14.05 -4.86
CA ALA A 210 -12.18 13.89 -4.08
C ALA A 210 -13.30 14.64 -4.82
N ARG A 211 -14.42 13.98 -5.09
CA ARG A 211 -15.50 14.55 -5.91
C ARG A 211 -16.87 14.05 -5.47
N VAL A 212 -17.87 14.88 -5.70
CA VAL A 212 -19.28 14.52 -5.55
C VAL A 212 -19.80 14.05 -6.91
N GLY A 213 -20.30 12.82 -6.99
CA GLY A 213 -20.93 12.29 -8.20
C GLY A 213 -22.39 12.68 -8.31
N ASP A 214 -23.22 11.76 -8.82
CA ASP A 214 -24.66 11.99 -8.93
C ASP A 214 -25.32 12.03 -7.55
N GLY A 215 -26.24 12.97 -7.37
CA GLY A 215 -26.87 13.22 -6.08
C GLY A 215 -25.85 13.60 -4.99
N THR A 216 -25.63 12.67 -4.06
CA THR A 216 -24.81 12.88 -2.85
C THR A 216 -23.62 11.92 -2.77
N ASP A 217 -23.36 11.14 -3.81
CA ASP A 217 -22.29 10.15 -3.80
C ASP A 217 -20.92 10.83 -3.69
N LEU A 218 -20.04 10.29 -2.84
CA LEU A 218 -18.70 10.83 -2.61
C LEU A 218 -17.64 9.84 -3.06
N TYR A 219 -16.72 10.30 -3.90
CA TYR A 219 -15.60 9.51 -4.42
C TYR A 219 -14.28 10.11 -3.98
N LEU A 220 -13.40 9.30 -3.39
CA LEU A 220 -12.04 9.64 -3.01
C LEU A 220 -11.06 8.71 -3.72
N ASP A 221 -10.15 9.29 -4.49
CA ASP A 221 -9.03 8.59 -5.09
C ASP A 221 -7.76 8.85 -4.26
N LEU A 222 -7.14 7.74 -3.85
CA LEU A 222 -6.05 7.69 -2.89
C LEU A 222 -4.85 6.97 -3.51
N GLY A 223 -3.65 7.44 -3.21
CA GLY A 223 -2.38 6.80 -3.58
C GLY A 223 -1.92 7.14 -4.99
N GLY A 224 -1.33 6.17 -5.69
CA GLY A 224 -0.94 6.34 -7.08
C GLY A 224 -2.14 6.54 -8.02
N ARG A 225 -1.86 6.85 -9.30
CA ARG A 225 -2.87 6.79 -10.37
C ARG A 225 -2.92 5.36 -10.91
N ALA A 226 -4.13 4.80 -10.99
CA ALA A 226 -4.43 3.52 -11.60
C ALA A 226 -5.44 3.71 -12.75
N ILE A 227 -5.51 2.74 -13.65
CA ILE A 227 -6.55 2.68 -14.69
C ILE A 227 -7.47 1.54 -14.31
N SER A 228 -8.75 1.84 -14.08
CA SER A 228 -9.78 0.86 -13.79
C SER A 228 -10.07 -0.04 -14.99
N SER A 229 -10.81 -1.13 -14.79
CA SER A 229 -11.25 -2.04 -15.85
C SER A 229 -12.11 -1.37 -16.93
N THR A 230 -12.75 -0.23 -16.61
CA THR A 230 -13.55 0.57 -17.54
C THR A 230 -12.72 1.64 -18.27
N GLY A 231 -11.42 1.74 -18.00
CA GLY A 231 -10.53 2.74 -18.61
C GLY A 231 -10.50 4.09 -17.90
N GLU A 232 -11.25 4.26 -16.80
CA GLU A 232 -11.21 5.48 -15.99
C GLU A 232 -9.92 5.54 -15.16
N VAL A 233 -9.33 6.73 -15.06
CA VAL A 233 -8.21 6.97 -14.14
C VAL A 233 -8.75 7.10 -12.72
N THR A 234 -8.40 6.14 -11.88
CA THR A 234 -8.79 6.08 -10.46
C THR A 234 -7.56 6.13 -9.57
N GLY A 235 -7.76 6.22 -8.26
CA GLY A 235 -6.70 5.97 -7.29
C GLY A 235 -6.26 4.51 -7.30
N GLU A 236 -5.01 4.27 -6.87
CA GLU A 236 -4.53 2.95 -6.45
C GLU A 236 -5.47 2.34 -5.41
N PHE A 237 -5.99 3.19 -4.53
CA PHE A 237 -7.15 2.93 -3.70
C PHE A 237 -8.28 3.87 -4.12
N ALA A 238 -9.50 3.36 -4.23
CA ALA A 238 -10.66 4.19 -4.56
C ALA A 238 -11.79 3.91 -3.55
N LEU A 239 -12.12 4.91 -2.75
CA LEU A 239 -13.26 4.88 -1.83
C LEU A 239 -14.45 5.54 -2.52
N ALA A 240 -15.55 4.82 -2.65
CA ALA A 240 -16.84 5.38 -3.05
C ALA A 240 -17.82 5.22 -1.90
N VAL A 241 -18.57 6.28 -1.59
CA VAL A 241 -19.71 6.28 -0.67
C VAL A 241 -20.95 6.49 -1.54
N ASP A 242 -21.66 5.41 -1.84
CA ASP A 242 -22.78 5.40 -2.78
C ASP A 242 -24.09 5.36 -1.97
N GLY A 243 -24.88 6.44 -1.96
CA GLY A 243 -26.14 6.55 -1.22
C GLY A 243 -26.02 6.45 0.32
N GLY A 244 -24.80 6.40 0.87
CA GLY A 244 -24.55 6.44 2.31
C GLY A 244 -24.48 7.87 2.83
N ALA A 245 -25.05 8.13 4.02
CA ALA A 245 -24.89 9.43 4.66
C ALA A 245 -23.43 9.66 5.06
N TRP A 246 -22.90 10.84 4.80
CA TRP A 246 -21.53 11.19 5.16
C TRP A 246 -21.42 12.65 5.60
N LEU A 247 -20.35 12.96 6.34
CA LEU A 247 -19.96 14.33 6.65
C LEU A 247 -18.46 14.48 6.61
N VAL A 248 -18.01 15.69 6.28
CA VAL A 248 -16.62 16.12 6.40
C VAL A 248 -16.55 17.19 7.47
N ARG A 249 -15.61 17.04 8.39
CA ARG A 249 -15.33 18.02 9.45
C ARG A 249 -13.84 18.31 9.55
N ARG A 250 -13.49 19.46 10.12
CA ARG A 250 -12.13 19.80 10.53
C ARG A 250 -12.16 20.22 12.00
N GLY A 251 -11.57 19.39 12.86
CA GLY A 251 -11.81 19.50 14.31
C GLY A 251 -13.31 19.41 14.60
N ASP A 252 -13.87 20.42 15.24
CA ASP A 252 -15.29 20.48 15.61
C ASP A 252 -16.17 21.17 14.56
N VAL A 253 -15.58 21.69 13.46
CA VAL A 253 -16.32 22.40 12.41
C VAL A 253 -16.75 21.44 11.32
N VAL A 254 -18.05 21.31 11.07
CA VAL A 254 -18.59 20.58 9.91
C VAL A 254 -18.44 21.43 8.65
N LEU A 255 -17.72 20.90 7.66
CA LEU A 255 -17.49 21.56 6.37
C LEU A 255 -18.60 21.24 5.35
N GLY A 256 -19.23 20.07 5.49
CA GLY A 256 -20.42 19.69 4.72
C GLY A 256 -20.88 18.28 5.03
N THR A 257 -22.11 17.99 4.66
CA THR A 257 -22.87 16.78 4.97
C THR A 257 -23.65 16.34 3.74
N SER A 258 -23.89 15.05 3.58
CA SER A 258 -24.62 14.50 2.43
C SER A 258 -26.07 15.02 2.27
N ASP A 259 -26.68 15.58 3.32
CA ASP A 259 -28.00 16.23 3.28
C ASP A 259 -27.93 17.73 2.93
N GLY A 260 -26.72 18.27 2.74
CA GLY A 260 -26.47 19.66 2.41
C GLY A 260 -26.71 20.02 0.94
N ALA A 261 -26.72 21.32 0.66
CA ALA A 261 -26.79 21.83 -0.71
C ALA A 261 -25.53 21.45 -1.51
N ARG A 262 -25.66 21.34 -2.83
CA ARG A 262 -24.59 20.89 -3.74
C ARG A 262 -23.25 21.62 -3.53
N GLY A 263 -23.27 22.94 -3.40
CA GLY A 263 -22.06 23.72 -3.15
C GLY A 263 -21.35 23.38 -1.84
N GLY A 264 -22.10 22.99 -0.79
CA GLY A 264 -21.53 22.51 0.46
C GLY A 264 -20.92 21.10 0.33
N LEU A 265 -21.54 20.22 -0.45
CA LEU A 265 -20.98 18.90 -0.78
C LEU A 265 -19.64 19.05 -1.51
N GLU A 266 -19.59 19.94 -2.50
CA GLU A 266 -18.39 20.19 -3.31
C GLU A 266 -17.27 20.81 -2.47
N GLN A 267 -17.59 21.77 -1.60
CA GLN A 267 -16.64 22.35 -0.65
C GLN A 267 -16.08 21.29 0.33
N ALA A 268 -16.95 20.40 0.82
CA ALA A 268 -16.53 19.29 1.68
C ALA A 268 -15.61 18.31 0.96
N ALA A 269 -15.91 17.96 -0.30
CA ALA A 269 -15.04 17.12 -1.12
C ALA A 269 -13.68 17.79 -1.39
N ASP A 270 -13.68 19.08 -1.76
CA ASP A 270 -12.45 19.85 -1.97
C ASP A 270 -11.55 19.88 -0.74
N ALA A 271 -12.14 19.93 0.46
CA ALA A 271 -11.40 19.94 1.71
C ALA A 271 -10.62 18.63 2.01
N LEU A 272 -10.89 17.55 1.28
CA LEU A 272 -10.20 16.27 1.40
C LEU A 272 -9.00 16.16 0.44
N ARG A 273 -8.95 16.98 -0.62
CA ARG A 273 -7.92 16.91 -1.66
C ARG A 273 -6.55 17.36 -1.14
N GLY A 274 -5.51 16.67 -1.58
CA GLY A 274 -4.11 16.91 -1.22
C GLY A 274 -3.73 16.45 0.19
N LEU A 275 -4.69 15.96 0.99
CA LEU A 275 -4.41 15.53 2.35
C LEU A 275 -3.98 14.06 2.40
N ARG A 276 -3.05 13.75 3.29
CA ARG A 276 -2.65 12.36 3.59
C ARG A 276 -3.55 11.78 4.66
N VAL A 277 -3.97 10.53 4.48
CA VAL A 277 -4.67 9.78 5.51
C VAL A 277 -3.74 9.55 6.69
N THR A 278 -4.18 9.89 7.90
CA THR A 278 -3.43 9.73 9.15
C THR A 278 -3.99 8.62 10.03
N GLY A 279 -5.22 8.21 9.76
CA GLY A 279 -5.91 7.19 10.53
C GLY A 279 -7.16 6.73 9.82
N ILE A 280 -7.58 5.52 10.14
CA ILE A 280 -8.82 4.96 9.63
C ILE A 280 -9.42 4.07 10.69
N GLY A 281 -10.73 4.14 10.85
CA GLY A 281 -11.45 3.40 11.86
C GLY A 281 -12.77 2.90 11.33
N LEU A 282 -13.15 1.72 11.77
CA LEU A 282 -14.49 1.18 11.60
C LEU A 282 -15.15 1.02 12.96
N SER A 283 -16.47 1.22 12.99
CA SER A 283 -17.27 0.75 14.11
C SER A 283 -17.24 -0.77 14.19
N VAL A 284 -17.54 -1.32 15.38
CA VAL A 284 -17.55 -2.77 15.65
C VAL A 284 -18.51 -3.53 14.71
N ASP A 285 -19.59 -2.87 14.27
CA ASP A 285 -20.55 -3.42 13.31
C ASP A 285 -20.16 -3.19 11.84
N GLY A 286 -19.01 -2.56 11.58
CA GLY A 286 -18.49 -2.26 10.25
C GLY A 286 -19.26 -1.18 9.47
N ARG A 287 -20.26 -0.53 10.10
CA ARG A 287 -21.22 0.36 9.42
C ARG A 287 -20.76 1.81 9.35
N ALA A 288 -19.97 2.25 10.33
CA ALA A 288 -19.39 3.59 10.35
C ALA A 288 -17.93 3.50 9.90
N LEU A 289 -17.58 4.25 8.85
CA LEU A 289 -16.20 4.41 8.42
C LEU A 289 -15.74 5.82 8.80
N ARG A 290 -14.60 5.91 9.48
CA ARG A 290 -13.92 7.17 9.74
C ARG A 290 -12.59 7.16 9.01
N VAL A 291 -12.38 8.15 8.15
CA VAL A 291 -11.07 8.41 7.52
C VAL A 291 -10.55 9.73 8.07
N GLU A 292 -9.45 9.66 8.82
CA GLU A 292 -8.75 10.82 9.37
C GLU A 292 -7.66 11.24 8.39
N LEU A 293 -7.59 12.53 8.09
CA LEU A 293 -6.62 13.11 7.19
C LEU A 293 -5.85 14.24 7.89
N ALA A 294 -4.66 14.54 7.35
CA ALA A 294 -3.78 15.59 7.84
C ALA A 294 -4.51 16.94 8.01
N GLY A 295 -4.05 17.74 8.97
CA GLY A 295 -4.70 19.02 9.30
C GLY A 295 -6.01 18.87 10.09
N GLY A 296 -6.25 17.70 10.71
CA GLY A 296 -7.42 17.45 11.55
C GLY A 296 -8.73 17.31 10.78
N THR A 297 -8.65 17.08 9.46
CA THR A 297 -9.83 16.84 8.62
C THR A 297 -10.28 15.39 8.79
N THR A 298 -11.58 15.14 8.84
CA THR A 298 -12.15 13.80 9.00
C THR A 298 -13.36 13.63 8.09
N LEU A 299 -13.34 12.58 7.28
CA LEU A 299 -14.53 12.05 6.62
C LEU A 299 -15.17 11.00 7.53
N VAL A 300 -16.46 11.12 7.77
CA VAL A 300 -17.25 10.14 8.52
C VAL A 300 -18.39 9.67 7.63
N VAL A 301 -18.40 8.36 7.33
CA VAL A 301 -19.54 7.68 6.73
C VAL A 301 -20.41 7.16 7.87
N VAL A 302 -21.67 7.58 7.88
CA VAL A 302 -22.60 7.40 8.98
C VAL A 302 -23.39 6.10 8.77
N PRO A 303 -23.57 5.28 9.82
CA PRO A 303 -24.48 4.15 9.77
C PRO A 303 -25.91 4.66 9.62
N ALA A 304 -26.72 4.02 8.80
CA ALA A 304 -28.13 4.37 8.58
C ALA A 304 -28.99 3.17 9.01
N PRO A 305 -30.27 3.39 9.35
CA PRO A 305 -31.08 2.39 10.01
C PRO A 305 -31.27 1.13 9.16
N GLU A 306 -31.47 -0.02 9.82
CA GLU A 306 -31.63 -1.34 9.18
C GLU A 306 -32.81 -1.41 8.19
N THR A 307 -33.75 -0.47 8.27
CA THR A 307 -34.94 -0.41 7.40
C THR A 307 -34.64 0.07 5.97
N GLU A 308 -33.45 0.63 5.71
CA GLU A 308 -33.04 1.19 4.40
C GLU A 308 -32.04 0.28 3.64
N LEU A 309 -31.86 -0.97 4.09
CA LEU A 309 -30.82 -1.90 3.63
C LEU A 309 -31.03 -2.50 2.22
N ARG A 310 -31.17 -1.68 1.18
CA ARG A 310 -31.25 -2.16 -0.22
C ARG A 310 -29.98 -1.92 -1.05
N ARG A 311 -29.01 -1.13 -0.58
CA ARG A 311 -27.81 -0.74 -1.35
C ARG A 311 -26.52 -0.84 -0.54
N GLU A 312 -25.42 -0.98 -1.28
CA GLU A 312 -24.04 -0.86 -0.78
C GLU A 312 -23.81 0.59 -0.32
N ARG A 313 -23.16 0.77 0.83
CA ARG A 313 -22.96 2.05 1.53
C ARG A 313 -21.68 2.73 1.13
N TRP A 314 -20.62 1.93 1.13
CA TRP A 314 -19.33 2.34 0.66
C TRP A 314 -18.59 1.11 0.16
N ARG A 315 -17.68 1.37 -0.76
CA ARG A 315 -16.75 0.38 -1.30
C ARG A 315 -15.36 0.96 -1.33
N LEU A 316 -14.38 0.13 -1.00
CA LEU A 316 -12.97 0.46 -1.10
C LEU A 316 -12.30 -0.50 -2.06
N VAL A 317 -11.90 0.00 -3.22
CA VAL A 317 -11.06 -0.73 -4.16
C VAL A 317 -9.62 -0.73 -3.64
N LEU A 318 -8.99 -1.91 -3.67
CA LEU A 318 -7.62 -2.15 -3.28
C LEU A 318 -6.74 -2.39 -4.53
N PRO A 319 -5.43 -2.08 -4.47
CA PRO A 319 -4.53 -2.22 -5.61
C PRO A 319 -4.34 -3.65 -6.13
N ASP A 320 -4.67 -4.67 -5.33
CA ASP A 320 -4.62 -6.08 -5.74
C ASP A 320 -5.90 -6.54 -6.49
N GLY A 321 -6.80 -5.61 -6.79
CA GLY A 321 -8.04 -5.85 -7.52
C GLY A 321 -9.17 -6.42 -6.66
N PHE A 322 -9.00 -6.45 -5.34
CA PHE A 322 -10.09 -6.73 -4.42
C PHE A 322 -10.86 -5.45 -4.06
N VAL A 323 -12.10 -5.65 -3.63
CA VAL A 323 -12.99 -4.58 -3.20
C VAL A 323 -13.60 -4.97 -1.86
N ILE A 324 -13.44 -4.11 -0.86
CA ILE A 324 -14.18 -4.20 0.39
C ILE A 324 -15.52 -3.52 0.16
N LEU A 325 -16.60 -4.25 0.41
CA LEU A 325 -17.97 -3.75 0.31
C LEU A 325 -18.62 -3.72 1.68
N ALA A 326 -19.15 -2.56 2.05
CA ALA A 326 -20.15 -2.45 3.10
C ALA A 326 -21.54 -2.48 2.46
N GLY A 327 -22.23 -3.62 2.58
CA GLY A 327 -23.55 -3.88 1.96
C GLY A 327 -24.58 -4.38 2.98
N PRO A 328 -25.84 -4.63 2.58
CA PRO A 328 -26.96 -4.65 3.52
C PRO A 328 -26.80 -5.69 4.65
N GLY A 329 -26.66 -5.21 5.89
CA GLY A 329 -26.38 -6.00 7.10
C GLY A 329 -25.12 -5.54 7.84
N PRO A 330 -24.72 -6.18 8.95
CA PRO A 330 -23.48 -5.87 9.68
C PRO A 330 -22.22 -6.48 9.04
N LEU A 331 -22.27 -6.88 7.75
CA LEU A 331 -21.28 -7.78 7.15
C LEU A 331 -20.45 -7.06 6.09
N LEU A 332 -19.16 -6.91 6.37
CA LEU A 332 -18.16 -6.52 5.38
C LEU A 332 -17.80 -7.72 4.51
N ARG A 333 -17.76 -7.50 3.20
CA ARG A 333 -17.46 -8.54 2.21
C ARG A 333 -16.21 -8.13 1.44
N LEU A 334 -15.33 -9.10 1.18
CA LEU A 334 -14.25 -8.95 0.22
C LEU A 334 -14.63 -9.69 -1.06
N VAL A 335 -14.62 -8.97 -2.17
CA VAL A 335 -14.89 -9.51 -3.50
C VAL A 335 -13.78 -9.11 -4.46
N ARG A 336 -13.67 -9.77 -5.61
CA ARG A 336 -12.80 -9.28 -6.70
C ARG A 336 -13.57 -8.26 -7.55
N ALA A 337 -12.85 -7.27 -8.05
CA ALA A 337 -13.41 -6.19 -8.89
C ALA A 337 -14.01 -6.71 -10.20
N ASP A 338 -13.52 -7.83 -10.75
CA ASP A 338 -14.04 -8.48 -11.96
C ASP A 338 -15.37 -9.22 -11.75
N GLY A 339 -15.76 -9.47 -10.50
CA GLY A 339 -17.05 -10.06 -10.12
C GLY A 339 -18.13 -9.03 -9.78
N LEU A 340 -17.83 -7.73 -9.85
CA LEU A 340 -18.82 -6.66 -9.69
C LEU A 340 -19.47 -6.39 -11.05
N GLU A 341 -20.78 -6.65 -11.16
CA GLU A 341 -21.55 -6.25 -12.34
C GLU A 341 -21.40 -4.73 -12.57
N PRO A 342 -21.12 -4.26 -13.80
CA PRO A 342 -21.16 -2.84 -14.11
C PRO A 342 -22.56 -2.32 -13.80
N ARG A 343 -22.70 -1.30 -12.95
CA ARG A 343 -24.01 -0.70 -12.72
C ARG A 343 -24.44 0.01 -13.99
N THR A 344 -25.50 -0.51 -14.62
CA THR A 344 -26.34 0.27 -15.51
C THR A 344 -26.90 1.45 -14.69
N PRO A 345 -26.79 2.70 -15.15
CA PRO A 345 -27.51 3.79 -14.50
C PRO A 345 -28.99 3.45 -14.51
N GLU A 346 -29.64 3.43 -13.34
CA GLU A 346 -31.09 3.29 -13.27
C GLU A 346 -31.69 4.54 -13.94
N PRO A 347 -32.70 4.38 -14.81
CA PRO A 347 -33.38 5.53 -15.40
C PRO A 347 -34.04 6.35 -14.29
N GLU A 348 -33.82 7.67 -14.33
CA GLU A 348 -34.51 8.64 -13.47
C GLU A 348 -36.03 8.41 -13.55
N GLN A 349 -36.67 8.21 -12.39
CA GLN A 349 -38.12 8.26 -12.23
C GLN A 349 -38.53 9.63 -11.71
#